data_AF-A0A846TQ48-F1
#
_entry.id   AF-A0A846TQ48-F1
#
_cell.length_a   1.000
_cell.length_b   1.000
_cell.length_c   1.000
_cell.angle_alpha   90.00
_cell.angle_beta   90.00
_cell.angle_gamma   90.00
#
_symmetry.space_group_name_H-M   'P 1'
#
loop_
_entity.id
_entity.type
_entity.pdbx_description
1 polymer ?
#
loop_
_entity_poly.entity_id
_entity_poly.type
_entity_poly.pdbx_seq_one_letter_code
_entity_poly.pdbx_strand_id
1 'polypeptide(L)'
;MKKIEELIDFKLNEKQDYDKYSQIRGQQLYLFIGKYLYKEDIKLNYCYVKDLIRYDKRLKDNLYVYLGTFEDYLKTLIYEKTNYSVNKKFQLSEEIDHSSFIEINTKESYDLAKLIIILEEIEGAKKEEIKDFRKIKDFRNKVMHHNFLLLKYEEKKKIQSRIVWLKDNILMLKKYLPKDYQNNFIKDINNCKKKLLLEKSYKLEEL
;
A
#
# COMPACT_ATOMS: atom_id res chain seq x y z
N MET A 1 -9.04 31.98 6.03
CA MET A 1 -8.45 30.67 5.64
C MET A 1 -7.17 30.97 4.88
N LYS A 2 -5.98 30.51 5.30
CA LYS A 2 -4.71 30.85 4.63
C LYS A 2 -4.74 30.42 3.15
N LYS A 3 -4.34 31.29 2.22
CA LYS A 3 -4.19 30.97 0.80
C LYS A 3 -2.98 30.04 0.59
N ILE A 4 -2.96 29.29 -0.51
CA ILE A 4 -1.87 28.34 -0.78
C ILE A 4 -0.54 29.05 -0.97
N GLU A 5 -0.56 30.24 -1.57
CA GLU A 5 0.60 31.11 -1.78
C GLU A 5 1.18 31.67 -0.47
N GLU A 6 0.45 31.60 0.64
CA GLU A 6 0.95 31.95 1.97
C GLU A 6 1.76 30.80 2.60
N LEU A 7 1.55 29.56 2.14
CA LEU A 7 2.15 28.36 2.72
C LEU A 7 3.24 27.76 1.81
N ILE A 8 3.09 27.92 0.50
CA ILE A 8 3.93 27.30 -0.51
C ILE A 8 4.48 28.38 -1.43
N ASP A 9 5.79 28.34 -1.64
CA ASP A 9 6.49 29.17 -2.60
C ASP A 9 6.57 28.46 -3.96
N PHE A 10 6.32 29.21 -5.03
CA PHE A 10 6.24 28.70 -6.40
C PHE A 10 7.20 29.49 -7.28
N LYS A 11 8.09 28.78 -7.97
CA LYS A 11 8.79 29.37 -9.13
C LYS A 11 7.82 29.53 -10.31
N LEU A 12 8.16 30.41 -11.26
CA LEU A 12 7.29 30.74 -12.39
C LEU A 12 6.86 29.49 -13.19
N ASN A 13 7.79 28.57 -13.44
CA ASN A 13 7.54 27.29 -14.13
C ASN A 13 6.78 26.26 -13.25
N GLU A 14 6.90 26.36 -11.92
CA GLU A 14 6.22 25.48 -10.97
C GLU A 14 4.73 25.81 -10.82
N LYS A 15 4.36 27.08 -11.03
CA LYS A 15 2.95 27.51 -10.95
C LYS A 15 2.09 26.85 -12.03
N GLN A 16 2.58 26.75 -13.25
CA GLN A 16 1.89 26.05 -14.34
C GLN A 16 1.69 24.56 -14.04
N ASP A 17 2.73 23.91 -13.49
CA ASP A 17 2.66 22.53 -13.01
C ASP A 17 1.56 22.38 -11.93
N TYR A 18 1.54 23.28 -10.95
CA TYR A 18 0.53 23.29 -9.90
C TYR A 18 -0.88 23.47 -10.45
N ASP A 19 -1.10 24.45 -11.33
CA ASP A 19 -2.42 24.75 -11.88
C ASP A 19 -2.97 23.53 -12.63
N LYS A 20 -2.13 22.83 -13.40
CA LYS A 20 -2.49 21.58 -14.08
C LYS A 20 -2.85 20.45 -13.11
N TYR A 21 -1.98 20.14 -12.15
CA TYR A 21 -2.19 18.97 -11.28
C TYR A 21 -3.21 19.20 -10.16
N SER A 22 -3.40 20.44 -9.73
CA SER A 22 -4.38 20.79 -8.69
C SER A 22 -5.82 20.65 -9.17
N GLN A 23 -6.09 20.76 -10.47
CA GLN A 23 -7.39 20.44 -11.06
C GLN A 23 -7.75 18.95 -10.94
N ILE A 24 -6.75 18.07 -11.01
CA ILE A 24 -6.93 16.61 -10.93
C ILE A 24 -6.97 16.15 -9.46
N ARG A 25 -6.10 16.71 -8.62
CA ARG A 25 -5.86 16.23 -7.25
C ARG A 25 -6.59 17.03 -6.17
N GLY A 26 -7.14 18.19 -6.54
CA GLY A 26 -7.74 19.15 -5.63
C GLY A 26 -6.70 20.05 -4.95
N GLN A 27 -6.98 21.36 -4.91
CA GLN A 27 -6.13 22.34 -4.22
C GLN A 27 -6.04 22.09 -2.71
N GLN A 28 -7.10 21.51 -2.12
CA GLN A 28 -7.15 21.15 -0.70
C GLN A 28 -6.05 20.18 -0.30
N LEU A 29 -5.61 19.32 -1.21
CA LEU A 29 -4.51 18.39 -0.98
C LEU A 29 -3.20 19.14 -0.67
N TYR A 30 -2.89 20.13 -1.49
CA TYR A 30 -1.67 20.91 -1.35
C TYR A 30 -1.73 21.82 -0.13
N LEU A 31 -2.89 22.41 0.16
CA LEU A 31 -3.13 23.17 1.39
C LEU A 31 -2.96 22.29 2.64
N PHE A 32 -3.47 21.05 2.60
CA PHE A 32 -3.32 20.08 3.69
C PHE A 32 -1.84 19.79 3.95
N ILE A 33 -1.07 19.45 2.92
CA ILE A 33 0.35 19.16 3.04
C ILE A 33 1.12 20.40 3.49
N GLY A 34 0.83 21.56 2.91
CA GLY A 34 1.40 22.84 3.30
C GLY A 34 1.22 23.07 4.80
N LYS A 35 -0.01 22.99 5.31
CA LYS A 35 -0.32 23.12 6.74
C LYS A 35 0.32 22.02 7.61
N TYR A 36 0.50 20.82 7.08
CA TYR A 36 1.11 19.71 7.81
C TYR A 36 2.60 19.95 8.03
N LEU A 37 3.28 20.43 7.00
CA LEU A 37 4.73 20.63 6.98
C LEU A 37 5.19 22.01 7.45
N TYR A 38 4.30 23.01 7.44
CA TYR A 38 4.64 24.39 7.81
C TYR A 38 5.18 24.45 9.23
N LYS A 39 6.46 24.81 9.34
CA LYS A 39 7.14 25.12 10.60
C LYS A 39 7.66 26.55 10.50
N GLU A 40 7.38 27.36 11.51
CA GLU A 40 8.09 28.61 11.80
C GLU A 40 8.10 29.67 10.67
N ASP A 41 6.93 29.93 10.07
CA ASP A 41 6.73 31.02 9.08
C ASP A 41 7.60 31.00 7.80
N ILE A 42 8.28 29.88 7.54
CA ILE A 42 9.00 29.66 6.28
C ILE A 42 8.07 28.97 5.28
N LYS A 43 7.91 29.59 4.10
CA LYS A 43 7.15 28.98 3.00
C LYS A 43 7.84 27.71 2.52
N LEU A 44 7.05 26.67 2.27
CA LEU A 44 7.53 25.41 1.73
C LEU A 44 7.77 25.53 0.22
N ASN A 45 8.87 24.98 -0.26
CA ASN A 45 9.10 24.90 -1.70
C ASN A 45 8.06 23.96 -2.36
N TYR A 46 7.40 24.41 -3.43
CA TYR A 46 6.41 23.60 -4.14
C TYR A 46 6.95 22.25 -4.62
N CYS A 47 8.20 22.18 -5.09
CA CYS A 47 8.80 20.91 -5.51
C CYS A 47 8.83 19.89 -4.36
N TYR A 48 9.03 20.32 -3.11
CA TYR A 48 8.98 19.44 -1.95
C TYR A 48 7.58 18.84 -1.76
N VAL A 49 6.54 19.69 -1.80
CA VAL A 49 5.14 19.26 -1.67
C VAL A 49 4.76 18.32 -2.82
N LYS A 50 5.11 18.68 -4.05
CA LYS A 50 4.89 17.87 -5.25
C LYS A 50 5.55 16.50 -5.12
N ASP A 51 6.80 16.45 -4.67
CA ASP A 51 7.58 15.22 -4.57
C ASP A 51 7.10 14.32 -3.43
N LEU A 52 6.60 14.88 -2.33
CA LEU A 52 5.94 14.11 -1.27
C LEU A 52 4.67 13.41 -1.77
N ILE A 53 3.83 14.10 -2.55
CA ILE A 53 2.64 13.49 -3.16
C ILE A 53 3.04 12.40 -4.17
N ARG A 54 4.08 12.67 -4.99
CA ARG A 54 4.59 11.68 -5.95
C ARG A 54 5.15 10.45 -5.25
N TYR A 55 5.84 10.62 -4.13
CA TYR A 55 6.41 9.54 -3.36
C TYR A 55 5.32 8.62 -2.80
N ASP A 56 4.31 9.21 -2.14
CA ASP A 56 3.17 8.45 -1.60
C ASP A 56 2.43 7.69 -2.71
N LYS A 57 2.16 8.36 -3.84
CA LYS A 57 1.54 7.70 -5.00
C LYS A 57 2.38 6.54 -5.53
N ARG A 58 3.69 6.74 -5.73
CA ARG A 58 4.59 5.67 -6.21
C ARG A 58 4.62 4.48 -5.27
N LEU A 59 4.65 4.71 -3.97
CA LEU A 59 4.57 3.64 -2.98
C LEU A 59 3.26 2.87 -3.12
N LYS A 60 2.12 3.56 -3.19
CA LYS A 60 0.81 2.91 -3.34
C LYS A 60 0.70 2.11 -4.63
N ASP A 61 1.12 2.69 -5.75
CA ASP A 61 1.07 2.04 -7.07
C ASP A 61 1.94 0.76 -7.07
N ASN A 62 3.15 0.78 -6.49
CA ASN A 62 3.98 -0.43 -6.37
C ASN A 62 3.39 -1.44 -5.37
N LEU A 63 2.97 -0.99 -4.19
CA LEU A 63 2.37 -1.86 -3.17
C LEU A 63 1.12 -2.56 -3.70
N TYR A 64 0.30 -1.88 -4.50
CA TYR A 64 -0.89 -2.45 -5.13
C TYR A 64 -0.55 -3.71 -5.95
N VAL A 65 0.49 -3.65 -6.78
CA VAL A 65 0.93 -4.77 -7.62
C VAL A 65 1.35 -5.97 -6.77
N TYR A 66 2.19 -5.74 -5.75
CA TYR A 66 2.69 -6.83 -4.90
C TYR A 66 1.62 -7.38 -3.95
N LEU A 67 0.68 -6.56 -3.49
CA LEU A 67 -0.48 -7.02 -2.74
C LEU A 67 -1.40 -7.89 -3.61
N GLY A 68 -1.62 -7.53 -4.87
CA GLY A 68 -2.32 -8.38 -5.83
C GLY A 68 -1.60 -9.71 -6.06
N THR A 69 -0.28 -9.67 -6.21
CA THR A 69 0.56 -10.89 -6.33
C THR A 69 0.42 -11.79 -5.10
N PHE A 70 0.37 -11.22 -3.90
CA PHE A 70 0.14 -11.97 -2.67
C PHE A 70 -1.26 -12.60 -2.64
N GLU A 71 -2.30 -11.87 -3.05
CA GLU A 71 -3.67 -12.40 -3.17
C GLU A 71 -3.73 -13.59 -4.13
N ASP A 72 -3.09 -13.49 -5.31
CA ASP A 72 -3.05 -14.57 -6.30
C ASP A 72 -2.22 -15.78 -5.82
N TYR A 73 -1.15 -15.54 -5.06
CA TYR A 73 -0.41 -16.61 -4.39
C TYR A 73 -1.29 -17.37 -3.39
N LEU A 74 -2.08 -16.67 -2.55
CA LEU A 74 -3.00 -17.34 -1.62
C LEU A 74 -4.07 -18.16 -2.35
N LYS A 75 -4.60 -17.66 -3.47
CA LYS A 75 -5.54 -18.43 -4.30
C LYS A 75 -4.90 -19.72 -4.81
N THR A 76 -3.65 -19.65 -5.27
CA THR A 76 -2.90 -20.82 -5.73
C THR A 76 -2.76 -21.87 -4.63
N LEU A 77 -2.43 -21.45 -3.40
CA LEU A 77 -2.37 -22.36 -2.26
C LEU A 77 -3.71 -23.07 -1.98
N ILE A 78 -4.84 -22.43 -2.27
CA ILE A 78 -6.16 -23.05 -2.13
C ILE A 78 -6.42 -24.00 -3.30
N TYR A 79 -6.15 -23.57 -4.54
CA TYR A 79 -6.36 -24.38 -5.74
C TYR A 79 -5.59 -25.70 -5.70
N GLU A 80 -4.34 -25.67 -5.27
CA GLU A 80 -3.45 -26.83 -5.30
C GLU A 80 -3.71 -27.82 -4.14
N LYS A 81 -4.43 -27.39 -3.10
CA LYS A 81 -4.63 -28.18 -1.89
C LYS A 81 -6.07 -28.60 -1.66
N THR A 82 -7.01 -28.09 -2.46
CA THR A 82 -8.45 -28.32 -2.21
C THR A 82 -9.29 -28.49 -3.45
N ASN A 83 -10.38 -29.24 -3.26
CA ASN A 83 -11.52 -29.30 -4.18
C ASN A 83 -12.75 -28.66 -3.54
N TYR A 84 -13.60 -28.06 -4.37
CA TYR A 84 -14.84 -27.46 -3.93
C TYR A 84 -15.97 -28.48 -4.01
N SER A 85 -16.44 -28.90 -2.83
CA SER A 85 -17.44 -29.96 -2.69
C SER A 85 -18.86 -29.51 -3.02
N VAL A 86 -19.73 -30.48 -3.33
CA VAL A 86 -21.18 -30.29 -3.54
C VAL A 86 -21.86 -29.62 -2.33
N ASN A 87 -21.30 -29.79 -1.13
CA ASN A 87 -21.77 -29.16 0.11
C ASN A 87 -21.36 -27.69 0.25
N LYS A 88 -20.84 -27.07 -0.82
CA LYS A 88 -20.42 -25.66 -0.88
C LYS A 88 -19.27 -25.32 0.09
N LYS A 89 -18.31 -26.24 0.21
CA LYS A 89 -17.13 -26.10 1.09
C LYS A 89 -15.86 -26.56 0.38
N PHE A 90 -14.75 -25.88 0.66
CA PHE A 90 -13.42 -26.34 0.29
C PHE A 90 -13.04 -27.53 1.16
N GLN A 91 -12.49 -28.56 0.53
CA GLN A 91 -12.03 -29.78 1.19
C GLN A 91 -10.63 -30.10 0.73
N LEU A 92 -9.75 -30.50 1.67
CA LEU A 92 -8.42 -30.99 1.32
C LEU A 92 -8.50 -32.10 0.29
N SER A 93 -7.68 -32.01 -0.74
CA SER A 93 -7.61 -32.97 -1.82
C SER A 93 -6.17 -33.09 -2.30
N GLU A 94 -5.72 -34.32 -2.54
CA GLU A 94 -4.46 -34.59 -3.24
C GLU A 94 -4.67 -34.65 -4.77
N GLU A 95 -5.92 -34.76 -5.22
CA GLU A 95 -6.28 -34.73 -6.63
C GLU A 95 -6.49 -33.29 -7.10
N ILE A 96 -5.79 -32.92 -8.17
CA ILE A 96 -5.97 -31.64 -8.84
C ILE A 96 -7.28 -31.67 -9.63
N ASP A 97 -8.24 -30.84 -9.22
CA ASP A 97 -9.47 -30.54 -9.95
C ASP A 97 -9.70 -29.02 -10.04
N HIS A 98 -10.47 -28.59 -11.03
CA HIS A 98 -10.75 -27.19 -11.32
C HIS A 98 -11.90 -26.60 -10.48
N SER A 99 -12.60 -27.39 -9.66
CA SER A 99 -13.76 -26.92 -8.88
C SER A 99 -13.43 -25.73 -7.98
N SER A 100 -12.32 -25.76 -7.25
CA SER A 100 -11.87 -24.64 -6.39
C SER A 100 -11.51 -23.39 -7.20
N PHE A 101 -10.88 -23.57 -8.36
CA PHE A 101 -10.57 -22.48 -9.28
C PHE A 101 -11.85 -21.82 -9.80
N ILE A 102 -12.81 -22.62 -10.27
CA ILE A 102 -14.10 -22.14 -10.79
C ILE A 102 -14.84 -21.37 -9.69
N GLU A 103 -14.97 -21.94 -8.50
CA GLU A 103 -15.72 -21.31 -7.40
C GLU A 103 -15.12 -19.94 -7.02
N ILE A 104 -13.80 -19.85 -6.85
CA ILE A 104 -13.15 -18.60 -6.43
C ILE A 104 -13.27 -17.51 -7.50
N ASN A 105 -13.17 -17.87 -8.78
CA ASN A 105 -13.16 -16.88 -9.87
C ASN A 105 -14.55 -16.52 -10.40
N THR A 106 -15.59 -17.31 -10.12
CA THR A 106 -16.96 -17.03 -10.58
C THR A 106 -17.79 -16.25 -9.58
N LYS A 107 -17.37 -16.18 -8.30
CA LYS A 107 -18.08 -15.44 -7.26
C LYS A 107 -17.28 -14.23 -6.79
N GLU A 108 -17.91 -13.06 -6.86
CA GLU A 108 -17.36 -11.78 -6.37
C GLU A 108 -17.05 -11.77 -4.86
N SER A 109 -17.51 -12.79 -4.11
CA SER A 109 -17.34 -12.87 -2.66
C SER A 109 -15.95 -13.25 -2.18
N TYR A 110 -15.05 -13.76 -3.04
CA TYR A 110 -13.74 -14.27 -2.63
C TYR A 110 -12.66 -13.18 -2.56
N ASP A 111 -12.88 -12.21 -1.68
CA ASP A 111 -11.86 -11.23 -1.32
C ASP A 111 -10.74 -11.84 -0.46
N LEU A 112 -9.67 -11.08 -0.24
CA LEU A 112 -8.54 -11.50 0.61
C LEU A 112 -8.97 -11.97 2.01
N ALA A 113 -10.04 -11.40 2.59
CA ALA A 113 -10.52 -11.83 3.90
C ALA A 113 -11.09 -13.25 3.85
N LYS A 114 -11.88 -13.57 2.82
CA LYS A 114 -12.40 -14.92 2.60
C LYS A 114 -11.30 -15.92 2.29
N LEU A 115 -10.30 -15.57 1.49
CA LEU A 115 -9.16 -16.46 1.21
C LEU A 115 -8.41 -16.84 2.49
N ILE A 116 -8.19 -15.88 3.40
CA ILE A 116 -7.53 -16.14 4.70
C ILE A 116 -8.36 -17.09 5.57
N ILE A 117 -9.69 -16.93 5.60
CA ILE A 117 -10.58 -17.82 6.36
C ILE A 117 -10.50 -19.25 5.82
N ILE A 118 -10.54 -19.41 4.50
CA ILE A 118 -10.43 -20.71 3.84
C ILE A 118 -9.10 -21.38 4.21
N LEU A 119 -7.98 -20.65 4.13
CA LEU A 119 -6.67 -21.19 4.52
C LEU A 119 -6.57 -21.56 6.02
N GLU A 120 -7.21 -20.80 6.89
CA GLU A 120 -7.30 -21.10 8.31
C GLU A 120 -8.09 -22.40 8.57
N GLU A 121 -9.17 -22.63 7.82
CA GLU A 121 -10.01 -23.83 7.91
C GLU A 121 -9.34 -25.08 7.32
N ILE A 122 -8.60 -24.94 6.21
CA ILE A 122 -8.00 -26.06 5.47
C ILE A 122 -6.80 -26.66 6.21
N GLU A 123 -5.85 -25.83 6.65
CA GLU A 123 -4.53 -26.35 7.06
C GLU A 123 -4.29 -26.34 8.57
N GLY A 124 -5.18 -25.74 9.36
CA GLY A 124 -4.72 -25.23 10.66
C GLY A 124 -3.44 -24.42 10.48
N ALA A 125 -3.36 -23.66 9.38
CA ALA A 125 -2.21 -22.87 8.95
C ALA A 125 -1.57 -22.25 10.19
N LYS A 126 -0.24 -22.40 10.33
CA LYS A 126 0.47 -22.07 11.57
C LYS A 126 -0.09 -20.77 12.09
N LYS A 127 -0.67 -20.77 13.31
CA LYS A 127 -1.47 -19.63 13.83
C LYS A 127 -0.80 -18.28 13.63
N GLU A 128 0.53 -18.24 13.58
CA GLU A 128 1.32 -17.05 13.31
C GLU A 128 1.26 -16.54 11.85
N GLU A 129 1.23 -17.43 10.85
CA GLU A 129 1.09 -17.06 9.44
C GLU A 129 -0.27 -16.42 9.16
N ILE A 130 -1.35 -17.00 9.70
CA ILE A 130 -2.70 -16.41 9.59
C ILE A 130 -2.77 -15.04 10.24
N LYS A 131 -2.12 -14.83 11.40
CA LYS A 131 -2.03 -13.50 12.01
C LYS A 131 -1.32 -12.51 11.09
N ASP A 132 -0.21 -12.91 10.49
CA ASP A 132 0.52 -12.07 9.55
C ASP A 132 -0.31 -11.76 8.29
N PHE A 133 -1.04 -12.74 7.74
CA PHE A 133 -1.96 -12.51 6.61
C PHE A 133 -3.06 -11.52 6.96
N ARG A 134 -3.62 -11.60 8.18
CA ARG A 134 -4.61 -10.62 8.66
C ARG A 134 -4.00 -9.21 8.76
N LYS A 135 -2.75 -9.07 9.22
CA LYS A 135 -2.04 -7.79 9.20
C LYS A 135 -1.77 -7.29 7.77
N ILE A 136 -1.39 -8.18 6.84
CA ILE A 136 -1.22 -7.83 5.42
C ILE A 136 -2.56 -7.38 4.81
N LYS A 137 -3.68 -8.00 5.15
CA LYS A 137 -5.02 -7.54 4.74
C LYS A 137 -5.31 -6.13 5.25
N ASP A 138 -4.99 -5.84 6.50
CA ASP A 138 -5.18 -4.48 7.06
C ASP A 138 -4.25 -3.46 6.41
N PHE A 139 -3.03 -3.87 6.05
CA PHE A 139 -2.11 -3.06 5.27
C PHE A 139 -2.64 -2.80 3.86
N ARG A 140 -3.14 -3.84 3.18
CA ARG A 140 -3.79 -3.78 1.87
C ARG A 140 -4.92 -2.77 1.88
N ASN A 141 -5.83 -2.85 2.85
CA ASN A 141 -6.93 -1.89 2.99
C ASN A 141 -6.41 -0.44 3.08
N LYS A 142 -5.37 -0.19 3.89
CA LYS A 142 -4.76 1.15 4.00
C LYS A 142 -4.11 1.63 2.71
N VAL A 143 -3.49 0.74 1.93
CA VAL A 143 -2.93 1.08 0.60
C VAL A 143 -4.02 1.41 -0.41
N MET A 144 -5.15 0.70 -0.34
CA MET A 144 -6.26 0.81 -1.30
C MET A 144 -7.15 2.03 -1.03
N HIS A 145 -7.27 2.47 0.22
CA HIS A 145 -7.99 3.69 0.55
C HIS A 145 -7.28 4.95 0.00
N HIS A 146 -8.04 5.99 -0.37
CA HIS A 146 -7.50 7.23 -0.96
C HIS A 146 -6.69 8.12 0.00
N ASN A 147 -6.36 7.63 1.20
CA ASN A 147 -5.56 8.36 2.18
C ASN A 147 -4.06 8.24 1.88
N PHE A 148 -3.28 9.20 2.39
CA PHE A 148 -1.82 9.10 2.40
C PHE A 148 -1.37 7.96 3.31
N LEU A 149 -0.34 7.24 2.88
CA LEU A 149 0.33 6.26 3.73
C LEU A 149 1.17 6.96 4.80
N LEU A 150 1.84 8.06 4.45
CA LEU A 150 2.81 8.74 5.33
C LEU A 150 2.22 9.90 6.15
N LEU A 151 1.15 10.54 5.68
CA LEU A 151 0.58 11.73 6.29
C LEU A 151 -0.78 11.45 6.89
N LYS A 152 -0.95 11.75 8.19
CA LYS A 152 -2.25 11.72 8.86
C LYS A 152 -2.42 12.97 9.71
N TYR A 153 -3.49 13.72 9.46
CA TYR A 153 -3.70 15.05 10.02
C TYR A 153 -3.59 15.09 11.56
N GLU A 154 -4.20 14.09 12.20
CA GLU A 154 -4.32 13.96 13.66
C GLU A 154 -2.98 13.63 14.34
N GLU A 155 -1.96 13.26 13.57
CA GLU A 155 -0.73 12.65 14.07
C GLU A 155 0.54 13.39 13.61
N LYS A 156 0.47 14.73 13.48
CA LYS A 156 1.61 15.58 13.06
C LYS A 156 2.94 15.29 13.79
N LYS A 157 2.91 14.71 14.99
CA LYS A 157 4.09 14.37 15.82
C LYS A 157 4.60 12.93 15.66
N LYS A 158 4.06 12.13 14.74
CA LYS A 158 4.29 10.67 14.67
C LYS A 158 4.76 10.14 13.32
N ILE A 159 5.29 11.01 12.44
CA ILE A 159 5.77 10.56 11.13
C ILE A 159 6.81 9.43 11.21
N GLN A 160 7.70 9.48 12.21
CA GLN A 160 8.69 8.42 12.41
C GLN A 160 8.03 7.08 12.76
N SER A 161 7.07 7.07 13.69
CA SER A 161 6.30 5.84 13.97
C SER A 161 5.52 5.34 12.75
N ARG A 162 5.12 6.24 11.84
CA ARG A 162 4.45 5.87 10.59
C ARG A 162 5.40 5.25 9.57
N ILE A 163 6.63 5.77 9.49
CA ILE A 163 7.70 5.19 8.67
C ILE A 163 8.07 3.80 9.18
N VAL A 164 8.23 3.64 10.50
CA VAL A 164 8.46 2.33 11.13
C VAL A 164 7.31 1.37 10.82
N TRP A 165 6.07 1.80 11.05
CA TRP A 165 4.88 1.01 10.71
C TRP A 165 4.88 0.60 9.23
N LEU A 166 5.18 1.52 8.31
CA LEU A 166 5.21 1.22 6.88
C LEU A 166 6.32 0.22 6.54
N LYS A 167 7.52 0.40 7.10
CA LYS A 167 8.66 -0.51 6.95
C LYS A 167 8.31 -1.91 7.42
N ASP A 168 7.73 -2.06 8.60
CA ASP A 168 7.35 -3.36 9.17
C ASP A 168 6.33 -4.08 8.29
N ASN A 169 5.34 -3.35 7.76
CA ASN A 169 4.33 -3.92 6.87
C ASN A 169 4.90 -4.31 5.50
N ILE A 170 5.85 -3.53 4.97
CA ILE A 170 6.56 -3.88 3.73
C ILE A 170 7.40 -5.14 3.92
N LEU A 171 8.17 -5.23 5.01
CA LEU A 171 9.00 -6.41 5.29
C LEU A 171 8.16 -7.66 5.55
N MET A 172 7.00 -7.49 6.19
CA MET A 172 6.04 -8.58 6.36
C MET A 172 5.44 -9.04 5.04
N LEU A 173 5.05 -8.13 4.14
CA LEU A 173 4.60 -8.52 2.80
C LEU A 173 5.71 -9.25 2.04
N LYS A 174 6.95 -8.74 2.08
CA LYS A 174 8.12 -9.37 1.44
C LYS A 174 8.28 -10.83 1.89
N LYS A 175 8.16 -11.10 3.19
CA LYS A 175 8.30 -12.45 3.77
C LYS A 175 7.38 -13.48 3.12
N TYR A 176 6.16 -13.07 2.72
CA TYR A 176 5.14 -13.97 2.18
C TYR A 176 4.92 -13.85 0.67
N LEU A 177 5.68 -13.02 -0.02
CA LEU A 177 5.73 -13.05 -1.48
C LEU A 177 6.52 -14.28 -1.97
N PRO A 178 6.20 -14.81 -3.16
CA PRO A 178 7.03 -15.82 -3.82
C PRO A 178 8.49 -15.35 -3.90
N LYS A 179 9.44 -16.27 -3.69
CA LYS A 179 10.87 -15.94 -3.51
C LYS A 179 11.41 -15.05 -4.63
N ASP A 180 11.03 -15.34 -5.87
CA ASP A 180 11.51 -14.62 -7.05
C ASP A 180 11.01 -13.16 -7.13
N TYR A 181 9.91 -12.84 -6.42
CA TYR A 181 9.35 -11.50 -6.36
C TYR A 181 9.96 -10.65 -5.24
N GLN A 182 10.57 -11.26 -4.22
CA GLN A 182 11.01 -10.55 -3.02
C GLN A 182 12.11 -9.50 -3.31
N ASN A 183 13.05 -9.81 -4.20
CA ASN A 183 14.15 -8.91 -4.54
C ASN A 183 13.67 -7.73 -5.39
N ASN A 184 12.83 -8.01 -6.40
CA ASN A 184 12.22 -6.97 -7.23
C ASN A 184 11.33 -6.05 -6.39
N PHE A 185 10.57 -6.62 -5.45
CA PHE A 185 9.75 -5.85 -4.53
C PHE A 185 10.54 -4.80 -3.76
N ILE A 186 11.62 -5.21 -3.10
CA ILE A 186 12.46 -4.29 -2.32
C ILE A 186 13.12 -3.25 -3.23
N LYS A 187 13.61 -3.67 -4.40
CA LYS A 187 14.18 -2.75 -5.40
C LYS A 187 13.17 -1.69 -5.83
N ASP A 188 11.93 -2.06 -6.11
CA ASP A 188 10.88 -1.14 -6.55
C ASP A 188 10.44 -0.17 -5.45
N ILE A 189 10.30 -0.66 -4.22
CA ILE A 189 10.04 0.19 -3.05
C ILE A 189 11.19 1.19 -2.86
N ASN A 190 12.44 0.74 -2.90
CA ASN A 190 13.61 1.61 -2.80
C ASN A 190 13.70 2.61 -3.97
N ASN A 191 13.20 2.25 -5.16
CA ASN A 191 13.14 3.14 -6.33
C ASN A 191 12.09 4.25 -6.20
N CYS A 192 11.08 4.11 -5.34
CA CYS A 192 10.01 5.11 -5.19
C CYS A 192 10.56 6.50 -4.83
N LYS A 193 11.66 6.56 -4.07
CA LYS A 193 12.32 7.81 -3.63
C LYS A 193 13.31 8.42 -4.65
N LYS A 194 13.60 7.73 -5.76
CA LYS A 194 14.59 8.21 -6.75
C LYS A 194 14.11 9.49 -7.45
N LYS A 195 15.04 10.43 -7.63
CA LYS A 195 14.82 11.73 -8.30
C LYS A 195 13.70 12.56 -7.65
N LEU A 196 13.58 12.50 -6.32
CA LEU A 196 12.63 13.28 -5.52
C LEU A 196 13.38 14.09 -4.45
N LEU A 197 12.97 15.33 -4.23
CA LEU A 197 13.45 16.21 -3.17
C LEU A 197 12.67 15.91 -1.88
N LEU A 198 13.20 15.02 -1.05
CA LEU A 198 12.57 14.58 0.21
C LEU A 198 13.56 14.62 1.37
N GLU A 199 13.11 15.16 2.52
CA GLU A 199 13.85 15.08 3.78
C GLU A 199 13.96 13.62 4.23
N LYS A 200 15.04 13.28 4.93
CA LYS A 200 15.25 11.92 5.45
C LYS A 200 14.09 11.44 6.34
N SER A 201 13.51 12.35 7.12
CA SER A 201 12.39 12.12 8.02
C SER A 201 11.06 11.80 7.33
N TYR A 202 10.97 11.90 6.00
CA TYR A 202 9.76 11.66 5.21
C TYR A 202 9.94 10.54 4.17
N LYS A 203 11.03 9.76 4.24
CA LYS A 203 11.29 8.64 3.32
C LYS A 203 11.72 7.38 4.07
N LEU A 204 11.44 6.23 3.46
CA LEU A 204 11.96 4.96 3.94
C LEU A 204 13.49 4.96 3.73
N GLU A 205 14.21 4.50 4.74
CA GLU A 205 15.60 4.08 4.58
C GLU A 205 15.69 2.93 3.56
N GLU A 206 16.91 2.59 3.14
CA GLU A 206 17.09 1.45 2.26
C GLU A 206 16.67 0.17 3.00
N LEU A 207 15.72 -0.55 2.39
CA LEU A 207 15.18 -1.82 2.89
C LEU A 207 15.97 -3.00 2.36
#